data_AF-A0A397D9R0-F1
#
_entry.id   AF-A0A397D9R0-F1
#
_cell.length_a   1.000
_cell.length_b   1.000
_cell.length_c   1.000
_cell.angle_alpha   90.00
_cell.angle_beta   90.00
_cell.angle_gamma   90.00
#
_symmetry.space_group_name_H-M   'P 1'
#
loop_
_entity.id
_entity.type
_entity.pdbx_description
1 polymer ?
#
loop_
_entity_poly.entity_id
_entity_poly.type
_entity_poly.pdbx_seq_one_letter_code
_entity_poly.pdbx_strand_id
1 'polypeptide(L)'
;MCSDVHVAFVWGDGTVGQLGLGPVEKSGVARKYTELGPRSIDAFRALNANVSKLSLGTTHSAAVDATGRVYTWGFGEKGELGLGDSIKEVDVPTWVEHLDGVHVVDVSCAVHHTAALDDKGRLFTWGYGGTSMSDSALGLGPSDGQNVTLPTLVETFIDDGVRVQAVDCGDSHTVALSADGEIWTWGRGDNGRLGNGELISLDFPEPLDFFDSMTCVAIAAGRSFSLALRDDGRVFGWGKNNRTSSSPSG
;
A
#
# COMPACT_ATOMS: atom_id res chain seq x y z
N MET A 1 -16.75 -23.94 21.28
CA MET A 1 -17.36 -23.07 20.26
C MET A 1 -16.24 -22.72 19.30
N CYS A 2 -16.31 -23.19 18.06
CA CYS A 2 -15.32 -22.84 17.05
C CYS A 2 -15.57 -21.37 16.72
N SER A 3 -14.71 -20.46 17.17
CA SER A 3 -14.77 -19.07 16.71
C SER A 3 -14.57 -19.10 15.20
N ASP A 4 -15.53 -18.56 14.44
CA ASP A 4 -15.41 -18.41 13.00
C ASP A 4 -14.22 -17.50 12.73
N VAL A 5 -13.07 -18.07 12.38
CA VAL A 5 -11.93 -17.32 11.85
C VAL A 5 -12.41 -16.68 10.57
N HIS A 6 -12.39 -15.35 10.47
CA HIS A 6 -12.81 -14.65 9.28
C HIS A 6 -11.96 -15.14 8.10
N VAL A 7 -12.63 -15.62 7.06
CA VAL A 7 -12.00 -16.22 5.89
C VAL A 7 -11.92 -15.15 4.81
N ALA A 8 -10.70 -14.86 4.34
CA ALA A 8 -10.50 -14.05 3.14
C ALA A 8 -10.78 -14.89 1.89
N PHE A 9 -11.46 -14.29 0.91
CA PHE A 9 -11.68 -14.87 -0.41
C PHE A 9 -10.95 -14.07 -1.47
N VAL A 10 -10.36 -14.76 -2.44
CA VAL A 10 -9.58 -14.16 -3.53
C VAL A 10 -9.92 -14.78 -4.87
N TRP A 11 -9.69 -14.03 -5.94
CA TRP A 11 -9.79 -14.47 -7.33
C TRP A 11 -8.99 -13.49 -8.21
N GLY A 12 -8.72 -13.86 -9.45
CA GLY A 12 -7.94 -13.06 -10.41
C GLY A 12 -6.60 -13.71 -10.77
N ASP A 13 -5.62 -12.89 -11.14
CA ASP A 13 -4.27 -13.35 -11.47
C ASP A 13 -3.51 -13.77 -10.21
N GLY A 14 -2.96 -14.99 -10.20
CA GLY A 14 -2.12 -15.51 -9.11
C GLY A 14 -0.77 -16.00 -9.59
N THR A 15 -0.31 -15.53 -10.76
CA THR A 15 0.89 -16.02 -11.43
C THR A 15 2.16 -15.89 -10.58
N VAL A 16 2.22 -14.92 -9.65
CA VAL A 16 3.37 -14.68 -8.76
C VAL A 16 3.00 -14.89 -7.28
N GLY A 17 1.99 -15.72 -7.01
CA GLY A 17 1.60 -16.08 -5.65
C GLY A 17 0.76 -15.03 -4.92
N GLN A 18 0.40 -13.90 -5.56
CA GLN A 18 -0.33 -12.80 -4.93
C GLN A 18 -1.75 -13.15 -4.44
N LEU A 19 -2.28 -14.31 -4.84
CA LEU A 19 -3.55 -14.82 -4.28
C LEU A 19 -3.37 -15.52 -2.92
N GLY A 20 -2.15 -15.84 -2.49
CA GLY A 20 -1.92 -16.42 -1.16
C GLY A 20 -2.41 -17.86 -0.99
N LEU A 21 -2.61 -18.58 -2.10
CA LEU A 21 -3.20 -19.93 -2.14
C LEU A 21 -2.16 -21.05 -1.97
N GLY A 22 -0.89 -20.70 -1.80
CA GLY A 22 0.25 -21.61 -1.82
C GLY A 22 0.67 -22.00 -3.24
N PRO A 23 1.48 -23.06 -3.38
CA PRO A 23 1.99 -23.49 -4.67
C PRO A 23 0.86 -23.84 -5.63
N VAL A 24 0.86 -23.22 -6.80
CA VAL A 24 -0.13 -23.47 -7.87
C VAL A 24 0.54 -23.97 -9.14
N GLU A 25 -0.14 -24.89 -9.84
CA GLU A 25 0.31 -25.35 -11.15
C GLU A 25 0.07 -24.26 -12.21
N LYS A 26 1.17 -23.71 -12.72
CA LYS A 26 1.14 -22.72 -13.81
C LYS A 26 1.01 -23.44 -15.16
N SER A 27 0.12 -22.95 -16.03
CA SER A 27 -0.19 -23.60 -17.31
C SER A 27 0.08 -22.70 -18.53
N GLY A 28 0.12 -23.32 -19.72
CA GLY A 28 0.34 -22.63 -21.00
C GLY A 28 1.76 -22.14 -21.24
N VAL A 29 1.98 -21.55 -22.41
CA VAL A 29 3.30 -21.02 -22.84
C VAL A 29 3.76 -19.88 -21.93
N ALA A 30 2.82 -19.05 -21.48
CA ALA A 30 3.10 -17.91 -20.61
C ALA A 30 3.24 -18.28 -19.12
N ARG A 31 3.11 -19.57 -18.75
CA ARG A 31 3.20 -20.07 -17.37
C ARG A 31 2.34 -19.24 -16.40
N LYS A 32 1.06 -19.08 -16.71
CA LYS A 32 0.12 -18.28 -15.92
C LYS A 32 -0.75 -19.13 -15.00
N TYR A 33 -1.23 -18.50 -13.92
CA TYR A 33 -2.30 -19.01 -13.08
C TYR A 33 -3.37 -17.95 -12.89
N THR A 34 -4.64 -18.33 -13.03
CA THR A 34 -5.76 -17.42 -12.83
C THR A 34 -6.88 -18.18 -12.14
N GLU A 35 -7.35 -17.61 -11.03
CA GLU A 35 -8.51 -18.11 -10.31
C GLU A 35 -9.75 -17.35 -10.79
N LEU A 36 -10.70 -18.06 -11.40
CA LEU A 36 -11.84 -17.41 -12.08
C LEU A 36 -13.01 -17.09 -11.14
N GLY A 37 -13.01 -17.64 -9.93
CA GLY A 37 -14.06 -17.43 -8.94
C GLY A 37 -13.53 -17.39 -7.52
N PRO A 38 -14.36 -16.97 -6.54
CA PRO A 38 -13.91 -16.81 -5.17
C PRO A 38 -13.37 -18.11 -4.58
N ARG A 39 -12.15 -18.05 -4.04
CA ARG A 39 -11.50 -19.14 -3.32
C ARG A 39 -11.01 -18.68 -1.96
N SER A 40 -11.18 -19.50 -0.92
CA SER A 40 -10.71 -19.16 0.43
C SER A 40 -9.19 -19.22 0.53
N ILE A 41 -8.61 -18.26 1.24
CA ILE A 41 -7.22 -18.35 1.72
C ILE A 41 -7.22 -19.17 3.01
N ASP A 42 -7.07 -20.49 2.89
CA ASP A 42 -7.10 -21.40 4.04
C ASP A 42 -5.88 -21.24 4.97
N ALA A 43 -4.80 -20.62 4.50
CA ALA A 43 -3.63 -20.33 5.31
C ALA A 43 -3.97 -19.51 6.57
N PHE A 44 -4.93 -18.57 6.50
CA PHE A 44 -5.34 -17.80 7.68
C PHE A 44 -6.00 -18.66 8.76
N ARG A 45 -6.70 -19.74 8.38
CA ARG A 45 -7.22 -20.71 9.35
C ARG A 45 -6.09 -21.47 10.04
N ALA A 46 -5.09 -21.90 9.28
CA ALA A 46 -3.92 -22.59 9.82
C ALA A 46 -3.09 -21.69 10.78
N LEU A 47 -3.02 -20.39 10.46
CA LEU A 47 -2.36 -19.38 11.28
C LEU A 47 -3.20 -18.90 12.48
N ASN A 48 -4.47 -19.32 12.56
CA ASN A 48 -5.47 -18.78 13.48
C ASN A 48 -5.52 -17.24 13.45
N ALA A 49 -5.43 -16.67 12.25
CA ALA A 49 -5.38 -15.24 11.99
C ALA A 49 -6.78 -14.75 11.59
N ASN A 50 -7.42 -14.00 12.47
CA ASN A 50 -8.73 -13.42 12.20
C ASN A 50 -8.59 -12.13 11.40
N VAL A 51 -8.60 -12.22 10.07
CA VAL A 51 -8.32 -11.08 9.18
C VAL A 51 -9.35 -9.95 9.37
N SER A 52 -8.87 -8.73 9.59
CA SER A 52 -9.67 -7.52 9.77
C SER A 52 -9.51 -6.53 8.61
N LYS A 53 -8.34 -6.50 7.95
CA LYS A 53 -8.08 -5.71 6.73
C LYS A 53 -7.32 -6.52 5.70
N LEU A 54 -7.55 -6.18 4.43
CA LEU A 54 -6.84 -6.70 3.28
C LEU A 54 -6.45 -5.52 2.37
N SER A 55 -5.27 -5.60 1.80
CA SER A 55 -4.84 -4.73 0.70
C SER A 55 -4.23 -5.59 -0.40
N LEU A 56 -4.60 -5.30 -1.65
CA LEU A 56 -4.18 -6.07 -2.82
C LEU A 56 -3.42 -5.13 -3.76
N GLY A 57 -2.11 -5.37 -3.86
CA GLY A 57 -1.24 -4.70 -4.81
C GLY A 57 -1.29 -5.35 -6.20
N THR A 58 -0.35 -4.96 -7.07
CA THR A 58 -0.28 -5.51 -8.44
C THR A 58 0.28 -6.93 -8.45
N THR A 59 1.31 -7.17 -7.63
CA THR A 59 2.04 -8.45 -7.58
C THR A 59 2.25 -8.99 -6.18
N HIS A 60 1.86 -8.24 -5.16
CA HIS A 60 1.87 -8.66 -3.76
C HIS A 60 0.58 -8.24 -3.07
N SER A 61 0.37 -8.75 -1.88
CA SER A 61 -0.82 -8.51 -1.09
C SER A 61 -0.47 -8.51 0.38
N ALA A 62 -1.30 -7.85 1.16
CA ALA A 62 -1.12 -7.70 2.59
C ALA A 62 -2.44 -7.88 3.34
N ALA A 63 -2.33 -8.29 4.59
CA ALA A 63 -3.44 -8.39 5.52
C ALA A 63 -3.01 -7.91 6.91
N VAL A 64 -3.99 -7.46 7.68
CA VAL A 64 -3.86 -7.36 9.13
C VAL A 64 -4.92 -8.22 9.80
N ASP A 65 -4.55 -8.89 10.88
CA ASP A 65 -5.51 -9.61 11.71
C ASP A 65 -6.03 -8.75 12.87
N ALA A 66 -7.06 -9.22 13.57
CA ALA A 66 -7.69 -8.54 14.70
C ALA A 66 -6.78 -8.38 15.92
N THR A 67 -5.59 -8.99 15.93
CA THR A 67 -4.57 -8.82 16.96
C THR A 67 -3.50 -7.79 16.58
N GLY A 68 -3.55 -7.26 15.35
CA GLY A 68 -2.61 -6.30 14.83
C GLY A 68 -1.43 -6.89 14.06
N ARG A 69 -1.40 -8.21 13.83
CA ARG A 69 -0.30 -8.84 13.08
C ARG A 69 -0.45 -8.60 11.60
N VAL A 70 0.64 -8.21 10.96
CA VAL A 70 0.72 -7.99 9.51
C VAL A 70 1.20 -9.24 8.80
N TYR A 71 0.54 -9.58 7.70
CA TYR A 71 0.93 -10.66 6.80
C TYR A 71 1.12 -10.10 5.40
N THR A 72 2.16 -10.56 4.70
CA THR A 72 2.42 -10.21 3.29
C THR A 72 2.68 -11.46 2.48
N TRP A 73 2.32 -11.41 1.19
CA TRP A 73 2.58 -12.49 0.23
C TRP A 73 2.57 -12.01 -1.21
N GLY A 74 3.03 -12.87 -2.12
CA GLY A 74 3.25 -12.60 -3.53
C GLY A 74 4.73 -12.30 -3.82
N PHE A 75 4.96 -11.47 -4.83
CA PHE A 75 6.27 -11.03 -5.27
C PHE A 75 6.89 -10.01 -4.32
N GLY A 76 8.22 -9.99 -4.20
CA GLY A 76 8.94 -9.24 -3.18
C GLY A 76 10.35 -8.83 -3.56
N GLU A 77 10.68 -8.76 -4.86
CA GLU A 77 12.06 -8.50 -5.30
C GLU A 77 12.60 -7.15 -4.81
N LYS A 78 11.72 -6.14 -4.65
CA LYS A 78 12.08 -4.82 -4.14
C LYS A 78 11.89 -4.70 -2.63
N GLY A 79 11.62 -5.80 -1.94
CA GLY A 79 11.40 -5.81 -0.50
C GLY A 79 9.99 -5.48 -0.07
N GLU A 80 9.03 -5.34 -0.99
CA GLU A 80 7.64 -4.95 -0.70
C GLU A 80 6.89 -5.90 0.26
N LEU A 81 7.44 -7.09 0.50
CA LEU A 81 6.94 -8.04 1.51
C LEU A 81 7.35 -7.68 2.94
N GLY A 82 8.45 -6.94 3.16
CA GLY A 82 8.89 -6.60 4.52
C GLY A 82 9.50 -7.78 5.29
N LEU A 83 9.89 -8.85 4.59
CA LEU A 83 10.42 -10.10 5.15
C LEU A 83 11.96 -10.17 5.12
N GLY A 84 12.63 -9.03 4.91
CA GLY A 84 14.08 -8.92 4.79
C GLY A 84 14.63 -9.30 3.42
N ASP A 85 15.94 -9.11 3.24
CA ASP A 85 16.59 -9.13 1.92
C ASP A 85 16.59 -10.47 1.21
N SER A 86 16.51 -11.57 1.98
CA SER A 86 16.66 -12.93 1.44
C SER A 86 15.36 -13.49 0.85
N ILE A 87 14.21 -12.89 1.15
CA ILE A 87 12.91 -13.39 0.74
C ILE A 87 12.39 -12.53 -0.41
N LYS A 88 12.23 -13.14 -1.58
CA LYS A 88 11.87 -12.46 -2.84
C LYS A 88 10.49 -12.81 -3.36
N GLU A 89 9.90 -13.90 -2.88
CA GLU A 89 8.54 -14.33 -3.21
C GLU A 89 8.07 -15.29 -2.12
N VAL A 90 6.81 -15.19 -1.72
CA VAL A 90 6.11 -16.20 -0.91
C VAL A 90 4.69 -16.35 -1.43
N ASP A 91 4.16 -17.57 -1.49
CA ASP A 91 2.86 -17.85 -2.10
C ASP A 91 1.72 -18.05 -1.09
N VAL A 92 2.01 -17.88 0.19
CA VAL A 92 1.05 -17.89 1.31
C VAL A 92 1.27 -16.67 2.20
N PRO A 93 0.21 -16.18 2.89
CA PRO A 93 0.34 -15.15 3.90
C PRO A 93 1.45 -15.48 4.91
N THR A 94 2.49 -14.65 4.93
CA THR A 94 3.66 -14.83 5.79
C THR A 94 3.73 -13.69 6.78
N TRP A 95 3.93 -14.03 8.05
CA TRP A 95 3.95 -13.03 9.14
C TRP A 95 5.18 -12.13 9.03
N VAL A 96 4.95 -10.82 9.08
CA VAL A 96 6.00 -9.80 9.14
C VAL A 96 6.44 -9.64 10.60
N GLU A 97 7.35 -10.50 11.06
CA GLU A 97 7.83 -10.54 12.45
C GLU A 97 8.46 -9.22 12.93
N HIS A 98 8.97 -8.40 12.02
CA HIS A 98 9.57 -7.10 12.36
C HIS A 98 8.57 -6.10 12.96
N LEU A 99 7.26 -6.33 12.77
CA LEU A 99 6.19 -5.54 13.38
C LEU A 99 5.61 -6.21 14.64
N ASP A 100 6.29 -7.23 15.21
CA ASP A 100 5.83 -7.83 16.46
C ASP A 100 5.73 -6.79 17.59
N GLY A 101 4.65 -6.84 18.35
CA GLY A 101 4.31 -5.85 19.37
C GLY A 101 3.80 -4.50 18.84
N VAL A 102 3.73 -4.29 17.51
CA VAL A 102 3.05 -3.13 16.90
C VAL A 102 1.62 -3.52 16.56
N HIS A 103 0.64 -2.83 17.14
CA HIS A 103 -0.77 -3.07 16.88
C HIS A 103 -1.20 -2.35 15.60
N VAL A 104 -0.97 -2.99 14.45
CA VAL A 104 -1.36 -2.45 13.15
C VAL A 104 -2.88 -2.50 12.98
N VAL A 105 -3.47 -1.41 12.49
CA VAL A 105 -4.93 -1.27 12.28
C VAL A 105 -5.31 -1.06 10.83
N ASP A 106 -4.34 -0.67 9.99
CA ASP A 106 -4.54 -0.51 8.56
C ASP A 106 -3.28 -0.87 7.78
N VAL A 107 -3.47 -1.31 6.54
CA VAL A 107 -2.39 -1.64 5.61
C VAL A 107 -2.81 -1.24 4.21
N SER A 108 -1.90 -0.63 3.46
CA SER A 108 -2.07 -0.37 2.03
C SER A 108 -0.83 -0.83 1.27
N CYS A 109 -1.03 -1.34 0.05
CA CYS A 109 0.03 -1.83 -0.80
C CYS A 109 -0.36 -1.66 -2.27
N ALA A 110 0.62 -1.32 -3.10
CA ALA A 110 0.39 -1.07 -4.52
C ALA A 110 1.35 -1.86 -5.40
N VAL A 111 2.28 -1.19 -6.09
CA VAL A 111 3.17 -1.86 -7.06
C VAL A 111 4.45 -2.35 -6.38
N HIS A 112 5.17 -1.46 -5.70
CA HIS A 112 6.52 -1.75 -5.20
C HIS A 112 6.75 -1.30 -3.75
N HIS A 113 5.70 -0.94 -3.02
CA HIS A 113 5.83 -0.60 -1.60
C HIS A 113 4.56 -0.98 -0.84
N THR A 114 4.72 -1.03 0.47
CA THR A 114 3.68 -1.34 1.44
C THR A 114 3.78 -0.34 2.58
N ALA A 115 2.62 0.06 3.09
CA ALA A 115 2.47 0.93 4.24
C ALA A 115 1.60 0.24 5.30
N ALA A 116 1.99 0.34 6.57
CA ALA A 116 1.21 -0.12 7.72
C ALA A 116 1.02 1.00 8.73
N LEU A 117 -0.21 1.17 9.20
CA LEU A 117 -0.60 2.19 10.17
C LEU A 117 -0.99 1.53 11.48
N ASP A 118 -0.42 1.97 12.60
CA ASP A 118 -0.76 1.45 13.92
C ASP A 118 -1.85 2.24 14.65
N ASP A 119 -2.36 1.68 15.75
CA ASP A 119 -3.43 2.28 16.57
C ASP A 119 -3.06 3.64 17.22
N LYS A 120 -1.76 3.96 17.27
CA LYS A 120 -1.24 5.25 17.74
C LYS A 120 -1.12 6.27 16.62
N GLY A 121 -1.34 5.87 15.37
CA GLY A 121 -1.21 6.72 14.19
C GLY A 121 0.23 6.86 13.71
N ARG A 122 1.10 5.92 14.06
CA ARG A 122 2.46 5.81 13.50
C ARG A 122 2.41 5.06 12.18
N LEU A 123 3.08 5.60 11.17
CA LEU A 123 3.14 5.03 9.84
C LEU A 123 4.48 4.32 9.61
N PHE A 124 4.43 3.08 9.13
CA PHE A 124 5.59 2.29 8.72
C PHE A 124 5.52 2.04 7.23
N THR A 125 6.64 2.17 6.52
CA THR A 125 6.74 1.92 5.08
C THR A 125 7.96 1.06 4.75
N TRP A 126 7.84 0.28 3.67
CA TRP A 126 8.93 -0.55 3.14
C TRP A 126 8.68 -0.91 1.67
N GLY A 127 9.72 -1.35 0.98
CA GLY A 127 9.73 -1.74 -0.40
C GLY A 127 10.81 -1.02 -1.21
N TYR A 128 10.47 -0.66 -2.43
CA TYR A 128 11.36 -0.02 -3.38
C TYR A 128 11.83 1.33 -2.87
N GLY A 129 13.15 1.45 -2.65
CA GLY A 129 13.75 2.65 -2.11
C GLY A 129 14.05 3.74 -3.14
N GLY A 130 13.61 3.57 -4.39
CA GLY A 130 13.76 4.58 -5.44
C GLY A 130 15.07 4.49 -6.22
N THR A 131 15.31 5.53 -7.01
CA THR A 131 16.54 5.83 -7.73
C THR A 131 17.14 7.14 -7.21
N SER A 132 18.21 7.64 -7.81
CA SER A 132 18.74 8.98 -7.54
C SER A 132 17.82 10.14 -7.95
N MET A 133 16.59 9.86 -8.42
CA MET A 133 15.60 10.84 -8.86
C MET A 133 14.45 11.05 -7.85
N SER A 134 14.65 10.62 -6.60
CA SER A 134 13.68 10.83 -5.51
C SER A 134 12.30 10.23 -5.78
N ASP A 135 12.23 9.10 -6.50
CA ASP A 135 10.98 8.42 -6.86
C ASP A 135 10.55 7.35 -5.86
N SER A 136 11.12 7.40 -4.65
CA SER A 136 10.77 6.52 -3.53
C SER A 136 9.45 6.94 -2.91
N ALA A 137 8.49 6.01 -2.82
CA ALA A 137 7.20 6.25 -2.17
C ALA A 137 7.23 6.02 -0.65
N LEU A 138 8.42 5.84 -0.06
CA LEU A 138 8.55 5.41 1.33
C LEU A 138 8.46 6.57 2.33
N GLY A 139 8.87 7.78 1.94
CA GLY A 139 8.83 8.94 2.84
C GLY A 139 9.91 8.91 3.92
N LEU A 140 10.97 8.13 3.70
CA LEU A 140 12.07 7.91 4.65
C LEU A 140 13.27 8.83 4.39
N GLY A 141 13.07 9.84 3.53
CA GLY A 141 14.11 10.74 3.08
C GLY A 141 14.76 10.34 1.77
N PRO A 142 15.84 11.05 1.38
CA PRO A 142 16.43 10.92 0.06
C PRO A 142 16.85 9.49 -0.24
N SER A 143 16.43 8.99 -1.40
CA SER A 143 16.83 7.68 -1.90
C SER A 143 18.34 7.59 -2.09
N ASP A 144 18.93 6.53 -1.53
CA ASP A 144 20.30 6.08 -1.83
C ASP A 144 20.33 4.95 -2.89
N GLY A 145 19.16 4.64 -3.47
CA GLY A 145 18.96 3.56 -4.44
C GLY A 145 18.87 2.15 -3.81
N GLN A 146 18.96 2.01 -2.48
CA GLN A 146 18.76 0.74 -1.80
C GLN A 146 17.31 0.54 -1.44
N ASN A 147 16.83 -0.70 -1.59
CA ASN A 147 15.49 -1.06 -1.14
C ASN A 147 15.43 -1.12 0.39
N VAL A 148 14.28 -0.78 0.95
CA VAL A 148 13.98 -0.92 2.37
C VAL A 148 13.19 -2.21 2.54
N THR A 149 13.83 -3.28 2.97
CA THR A 149 13.22 -4.64 2.96
C THR A 149 12.57 -5.03 4.28
N LEU A 150 12.55 -4.11 5.25
CA LEU A 150 11.91 -4.25 6.55
C LEU A 150 11.06 -3.01 6.85
N PRO A 151 9.90 -3.17 7.52
CA PRO A 151 9.05 -2.05 7.94
C PRO A 151 9.84 -1.00 8.73
N THR A 152 9.85 0.24 8.22
CA THR A 152 10.59 1.36 8.81
C THR A 152 9.64 2.50 9.15
N LEU A 153 9.80 3.10 10.33
CA LEU A 153 8.97 4.21 10.79
C LEU A 153 9.20 5.47 9.93
N VAL A 154 8.12 6.12 9.51
CA VAL A 154 8.16 7.44 8.85
C VAL A 154 8.22 8.53 9.92
N GLU A 155 9.44 8.97 10.25
CA GLU A 155 9.69 9.88 11.40
C GLU A 155 9.10 11.28 11.21
N THR A 156 8.91 11.76 9.97
CA THR A 156 8.33 13.08 9.68
C THR A 156 7.04 13.36 10.45
N PHE A 157 6.12 12.39 10.51
CA PHE A 157 4.87 12.56 11.26
C PHE A 157 5.08 12.65 12.77
N ILE A 158 6.10 11.99 13.32
CA ILE A 158 6.43 12.05 14.74
C ILE A 158 7.04 13.40 15.08
N ASP A 159 7.97 13.85 14.24
CA ASP A 159 8.69 15.12 14.41
C ASP A 159 7.73 16.31 14.31
N ASP A 160 6.77 16.24 13.39
CA ASP A 160 5.75 17.27 13.20
C ASP A 160 4.54 17.12 14.15
N GLY A 161 4.51 16.08 14.99
CA GLY A 161 3.44 15.85 15.95
C GLY A 161 2.09 15.46 15.31
N VAL A 162 2.13 14.91 14.11
CA VAL A 162 0.97 14.53 13.30
C VAL A 162 0.58 13.07 13.57
N ARG A 163 -0.68 12.86 13.90
CA ARG A 163 -1.24 11.51 14.03
C ARG A 163 -1.89 11.08 12.72
N VAL A 164 -1.35 10.06 12.05
CA VAL A 164 -1.95 9.53 10.82
C VAL A 164 -3.19 8.70 11.15
N GLN A 165 -4.26 8.88 10.38
CA GLN A 165 -5.55 8.18 10.51
C GLN A 165 -5.82 7.20 9.37
N ALA A 166 -5.35 7.52 8.16
CA ALA A 166 -5.46 6.62 7.00
C ALA A 166 -4.26 6.80 6.08
N VAL A 167 -3.94 5.76 5.32
CA VAL A 167 -2.90 5.76 4.30
C VAL A 167 -3.37 5.00 3.06
N ASP A 168 -3.01 5.47 1.88
CA ASP A 168 -3.20 4.72 0.65
C ASP A 168 -2.03 4.87 -0.33
N CYS A 169 -1.66 3.75 -0.95
CA CYS A 169 -0.50 3.62 -1.83
C CYS A 169 -0.94 3.69 -3.31
N GLY A 170 -0.31 4.58 -4.08
CA GLY A 170 -0.34 4.56 -5.54
C GLY A 170 0.84 3.78 -6.13
N ASP A 171 1.06 3.84 -7.46
CA ASP A 171 2.16 3.08 -8.07
C ASP A 171 3.55 3.47 -7.50
N SER A 172 3.74 4.76 -7.23
CA SER A 172 5.03 5.32 -6.80
C SER A 172 4.84 6.59 -5.96
N HIS A 173 3.69 6.73 -5.33
CA HIS A 173 3.40 7.82 -4.40
C HIS A 173 2.51 7.28 -3.30
N THR A 174 2.48 7.99 -2.19
CA THR A 174 1.66 7.65 -1.03
C THR A 174 0.87 8.88 -0.62
N VAL A 175 -0.36 8.65 -0.16
CA VAL A 175 -1.25 9.67 0.40
C VAL A 175 -1.57 9.25 1.83
N ALA A 176 -1.47 10.19 2.77
CA ALA A 176 -1.90 9.99 4.15
C ALA A 176 -2.92 11.06 4.55
N LEU A 177 -3.82 10.68 5.45
CA LEU A 177 -4.80 11.55 6.08
C LEU A 177 -4.46 11.66 7.56
N SER A 178 -4.24 12.86 8.08
CA SER A 178 -4.06 13.08 9.51
C SER A 178 -5.39 13.00 10.26
N ALA A 179 -5.33 12.80 11.58
CA ALA A 179 -6.50 12.79 12.45
C ALA A 179 -7.23 14.15 12.50
N ASP A 180 -6.54 15.23 12.14
CA ASP A 180 -7.09 16.59 12.05
C ASP A 180 -7.65 16.90 10.65
N GLY A 181 -7.57 15.93 9.72
CA GLY A 181 -8.15 16.02 8.38
C GLY A 181 -7.22 16.62 7.31
N GLU A 182 -5.93 16.78 7.62
CA GLU A 182 -4.92 17.25 6.66
C GLU A 182 -4.50 16.12 5.72
N ILE A 183 -4.17 16.48 4.49
CA ILE A 183 -3.70 15.53 3.48
C ILE A 183 -2.21 15.71 3.28
N TRP A 184 -1.49 14.61 3.36
CA TRP A 184 -0.05 14.54 3.17
C TRP A 184 0.27 13.67 1.96
N THR A 185 1.22 14.08 1.13
CA THR A 185 1.63 13.31 -0.05
C THR A 185 3.13 13.31 -0.24
N TRP A 186 3.65 12.20 -0.77
CA TRP A 186 5.07 12.07 -1.13
C TRP A 186 5.32 10.98 -2.17
N GLY A 187 6.57 10.91 -2.62
CA GLY A 187 7.05 10.04 -3.67
C GLY A 187 7.10 10.75 -5.01
N ARG A 188 6.84 10.02 -6.09
CA ARG A 188 7.02 10.51 -7.47
C ARG A 188 6.07 11.67 -7.79
N GLY A 189 6.61 12.80 -8.28
CA GLY A 189 5.84 14.02 -8.56
C GLY A 189 5.14 14.09 -9.91
N ASP A 190 5.58 13.29 -10.88
CA ASP A 190 5.12 13.45 -12.27
C ASP A 190 3.61 13.24 -12.44
N ASN A 191 3.06 13.88 -13.47
CA ASN A 191 1.62 14.03 -13.71
C ASN A 191 0.86 14.82 -12.63
N GLY A 192 1.56 15.46 -11.68
CA GLY A 192 0.95 16.23 -10.60
C GLY A 192 0.23 15.35 -9.58
N ARG A 193 0.67 14.09 -9.41
CA ARG A 193 0.01 13.10 -8.55
C ARG A 193 0.10 13.40 -7.06
N LEU A 194 1.02 14.28 -6.67
CA LEU A 194 1.16 14.78 -5.30
C LEU A 194 0.19 15.92 -5.01
N GLY A 195 -0.10 16.78 -5.99
CA GLY A 195 -1.15 17.80 -5.87
C GLY A 195 -0.70 19.12 -5.24
N ASN A 196 0.59 19.27 -4.96
CA ASN A 196 1.22 20.49 -4.44
C ASN A 196 1.45 21.59 -5.50
N GLY A 197 0.82 21.47 -6.67
CA GLY A 197 1.00 22.43 -7.78
C GLY A 197 2.28 22.23 -8.59
N GLU A 198 3.16 21.32 -8.18
CA GLU A 198 4.45 21.05 -8.82
C GLU A 198 4.50 19.65 -9.46
N LEU A 199 5.55 19.39 -10.24
CA LEU A 199 5.82 18.08 -10.87
C LEU A 199 7.07 17.41 -10.31
N ILE A 200 7.65 17.96 -9.25
CA ILE A 200 8.85 17.43 -8.59
C ILE A 200 8.45 16.34 -7.59
N SER A 201 9.31 15.34 -7.46
CA SER A 201 9.12 14.30 -6.46
C SER A 201 9.48 14.80 -5.06
N LEU A 202 8.88 14.19 -4.05
CA LEU A 202 9.11 14.49 -2.63
C LEU A 202 9.61 13.23 -1.92
N ASP A 203 10.75 13.34 -1.26
CA ASP A 203 11.36 12.23 -0.50
C ASP A 203 10.78 12.09 0.92
N PHE A 204 10.08 13.13 1.40
CA PHE A 204 9.41 13.18 2.68
C PHE A 204 7.92 13.52 2.49
N PRO A 205 7.03 13.08 3.41
CA PRO A 205 5.67 13.58 3.48
C PRO A 205 5.64 15.11 3.56
N GLU A 206 4.85 15.74 2.70
CA GLU A 206 4.52 17.17 2.82
C GLU A 206 2.99 17.36 2.87
N PRO A 207 2.49 18.30 3.69
CA PRO A 207 1.07 18.63 3.72
C PRO A 207 0.67 19.38 2.44
N LEU A 208 -0.59 19.25 2.05
CA LEU A 208 -1.17 19.99 0.94
C LEU A 208 -1.93 21.22 1.45
N ASP A 209 -1.27 22.39 1.39
CA ASP A 209 -1.80 23.70 1.82
C ASP A 209 -3.23 24.01 1.32
N PHE A 210 -3.59 23.48 0.15
CA PHE A 210 -4.94 23.65 -0.42
C PHE A 210 -6.03 23.16 0.55
N PHE A 211 -5.75 22.13 1.34
CA PHE A 211 -6.71 21.50 2.25
C PHE A 211 -6.65 22.03 3.69
N ASP A 212 -5.73 22.93 4.06
CA ASP A 212 -5.56 23.43 5.45
C ASP A 212 -6.84 24.03 6.06
N SER A 213 -7.73 24.55 5.22
CA SER A 213 -9.01 25.13 5.64
C SER A 213 -10.21 24.19 5.45
N MET A 214 -9.95 22.90 5.22
CA MET A 214 -10.93 21.86 4.93
C MET A 214 -10.73 20.67 5.86
N THR A 215 -11.81 19.93 6.13
CA THR A 215 -11.72 18.68 6.90
C THR A 215 -11.97 17.50 5.96
N CYS A 216 -10.89 16.83 5.55
CA CYS A 216 -11.00 15.59 4.79
C CYS A 216 -11.23 14.40 5.71
N VAL A 217 -12.00 13.43 5.23
CA VAL A 217 -12.45 12.25 6.01
C VAL A 217 -12.12 10.92 5.33
N ALA A 218 -11.73 10.95 4.06
CA ALA A 218 -11.19 9.78 3.38
C ALA A 218 -10.26 10.21 2.24
N ILE A 219 -9.36 9.30 1.89
CA ILE A 219 -8.42 9.42 0.78
C ILE A 219 -8.46 8.15 -0.07
N ALA A 220 -8.02 8.25 -1.31
CA ALA A 220 -7.72 7.09 -2.15
C ALA A 220 -6.61 7.42 -3.15
N ALA A 221 -5.73 6.47 -3.42
CA ALA A 221 -4.66 6.57 -4.38
C ALA A 221 -4.91 5.60 -5.55
N GLY A 222 -4.98 6.16 -6.75
CA GLY A 222 -4.91 5.38 -7.98
C GLY A 222 -3.47 5.23 -8.46
N ARG A 223 -3.31 4.60 -9.63
CA ARG A 223 -2.01 4.39 -10.29
C ARG A 223 -1.17 5.66 -10.42
N SER A 224 -1.77 6.80 -10.78
CA SER A 224 -1.05 8.07 -10.96
C SER A 224 -1.93 9.28 -10.68
N PHE A 225 -2.94 9.10 -9.83
CA PHE A 225 -3.86 10.12 -9.39
C PHE A 225 -4.27 9.83 -7.95
N SER A 226 -4.82 10.83 -7.28
CA SER A 226 -5.26 10.75 -5.89
C SER A 226 -6.61 11.40 -5.74
N LEU A 227 -7.38 10.96 -4.74
CA LEU A 227 -8.69 11.46 -4.41
C LEU A 227 -8.77 11.79 -2.92
N ALA A 228 -9.61 12.77 -2.60
CA ALA A 228 -9.98 13.10 -1.22
C ALA A 228 -11.48 13.33 -1.10
N LEU A 229 -12.07 12.84 -0.02
CA LEU A 229 -13.45 13.09 0.38
C LEU A 229 -13.44 14.07 1.55
N ARG A 230 -14.18 15.16 1.41
CA ARG A 230 -14.45 16.12 2.49
C ARG A 230 -15.64 15.69 3.32
N ASP A 231 -15.69 16.12 4.58
CA ASP A 231 -16.78 15.85 5.52
C ASP A 231 -18.18 16.27 5.01
N ASP A 232 -18.25 17.28 4.15
CA ASP A 232 -19.49 17.74 3.50
C ASP A 232 -19.88 16.95 2.23
N GLY A 233 -19.12 15.91 1.89
CA GLY A 233 -19.39 15.03 0.74
C GLY A 233 -18.77 15.49 -0.59
N ARG A 234 -18.02 16.60 -0.63
CA ARG A 234 -17.28 16.97 -1.85
C ARG A 234 -16.09 16.04 -2.08
N VAL A 235 -15.87 15.69 -3.35
CA VAL A 235 -14.74 14.86 -3.78
C VAL A 235 -13.78 15.71 -4.61
N PHE A 236 -12.50 15.64 -4.26
CA PHE A 236 -11.40 16.26 -4.98
C PHE A 236 -10.57 15.18 -5.64
N GLY A 237 -10.01 15.48 -6.82
CA GLY A 237 -9.13 14.56 -7.53
C GLY A 237 -8.04 15.31 -8.28
N TRP A 238 -6.82 14.80 -8.21
CA TRP A 238 -5.64 15.40 -8.83
C TRP A 238 -4.70 14.33 -9.39
N GLY A 239 -3.76 14.74 -10.25
CA GLY A 239 -2.83 13.85 -10.94
C GLY A 239 -3.18 13.65 -12.41
N LYS A 240 -2.79 12.49 -12.94
CA LYS A 240 -2.89 12.18 -14.38
C LYS A 240 -4.33 12.21 -14.88
N ASN A 241 -4.62 13.10 -15.84
CA ASN A 241 -5.93 13.25 -16.44
C ASN A 241 -5.87 13.15 -17.98
N ASN A 242 -5.34 12.03 -18.48
CA ASN A 242 -5.29 11.81 -19.92
C ASN A 242 -6.58 11.12 -20.37
N ARG A 243 -7.41 11.84 -21.13
CA ARG A 243 -8.42 11.19 -21.98
C ARG A 243 -7.68 10.39 -23.05
N THR A 244 -7.83 9.06 -23.06
CA THR A 244 -7.70 8.34 -24.33
C THR A 244 -8.92 8.70 -25.17
N SER A 245 -8.86 9.80 -25.92
CA SER A 245 -9.75 9.94 -27.07
C SER A 245 -9.27 8.91 -28.09
N SER A 246 -9.92 7.74 -28.14
CA SER A 246 -9.97 7.00 -29.40
C SER A 246 -10.72 7.89 -30.38
N SER A 247 -9.99 8.69 -31.16
CA SER A 247 -10.56 9.30 -32.36
C SER A 247 -11.14 8.15 -33.20
N PRO A 248 -12.42 8.18 -33.61
CA PRO A 248 -12.84 7.30 -34.68
C PRO A 248 -12.04 7.72 -35.92
N SER A 249 -11.34 6.77 -36.52
CA SER A 249 -10.76 6.95 -37.85
C SER A 249 -11.89 7.33 -38.81
N GLY A 250 -11.81 8.52 -39.37
CA GLY A 250 -12.60 8.94 -40.53
C GLY A 250 -12.00 8.40 -41.82
#